data_AF-A0A2N1SVD1-F1
#
_entry.id   AF-A0A2N1SVD1-F1
#
_cell.length_a   1.000
_cell.length_b   1.000
_cell.length_c   1.000
_cell.angle_alpha   90.00
_cell.angle_beta   90.00
_cell.angle_gamma   90.00
#
_symmetry.space_group_name_H-M   'P 1'
#
loop_
_entity.id
_entity.type
_entity.pdbx_description
1 polymer ?
#
loop_
_entity_poly.entity_id
_entity_poly.type
_entity_poly.pdbx_seq_one_letter_code
_entity_poly.pdbx_strand_id
1 'polypeptide(L)'
;MKNYCYIDGQNLHLGTAGTNPPWNIDLNKFRVYLREKYHVEKAFYYLGYVQDGLKIEQLYESIQNAGFILVFRQHNSAMIGKKKGNVDSDIIFSIMKRIHKDNDFDKIILVSGDGDYKMLVDFLIEEYRLEKILFPNKKFRSSLYKQIGAPYFAYLDDKDVKRKIAHI
;
A
#
# COMPACT_ATOMS: atom_id res chain seq x y z
N MET A 1 -0.25 19.36 6.75
CA MET A 1 -0.05 17.98 7.22
C MET A 1 0.90 17.26 6.30
N LYS A 2 1.78 16.43 6.84
CA LYS A 2 2.82 15.67 6.15
C LYS A 2 2.62 14.18 6.45
N ASN A 3 1.89 13.50 5.59
CA ASN A 3 1.58 12.09 5.78
C ASN A 3 2.48 11.18 4.95
N TYR A 4 2.68 9.95 5.41
CA TYR A 4 3.41 8.92 4.67
C TYR A 4 2.51 7.75 4.32
N CYS A 5 2.69 7.22 3.11
CA CYS A 5 1.91 6.11 2.59
C CYS A 5 2.78 4.86 2.44
N TYR A 6 2.26 3.71 2.85
CA TYR A 6 2.88 2.40 2.70
C TYR A 6 1.95 1.52 1.87
N ILE A 7 2.48 0.97 0.79
CA ILE A 7 1.70 0.25 -0.21
C ILE A 7 2.23 -1.17 -0.30
N ASP A 8 1.36 -2.12 -0.02
CA ASP A 8 1.58 -3.52 -0.37
C ASP A 8 1.24 -3.70 -1.86
N GLY A 9 2.28 -3.74 -2.70
CA GLY A 9 2.10 -3.77 -4.14
C GLY A 9 1.40 -5.04 -4.64
N GLN A 10 1.64 -6.18 -3.98
CA GLN A 10 0.98 -7.43 -4.33
C GLN A 10 -0.51 -7.38 -3.95
N ASN A 11 -0.83 -6.89 -2.75
CA ASN A 11 -2.22 -6.77 -2.32
C ASN A 11 -2.99 -5.74 -3.17
N LEU A 12 -2.34 -4.62 -3.52
CA LEU A 12 -2.91 -3.63 -4.43
C LEU A 12 -3.26 -4.25 -5.80
N HIS A 13 -2.29 -4.92 -6.42
CA HIS A 13 -2.47 -5.52 -7.75
C HIS A 13 -3.54 -6.63 -7.74
N LEU A 14 -3.45 -7.59 -6.81
CA LEU A 14 -4.43 -8.67 -6.71
C LEU A 14 -5.82 -8.16 -6.35
N GLY A 15 -5.90 -7.14 -5.51
CA GLY A 15 -7.16 -6.53 -5.12
C GLY A 15 -7.90 -5.89 -6.30
N THR A 16 -7.21 -5.09 -7.12
CA THR A 16 -7.84 -4.45 -8.29
C THR A 16 -8.09 -5.42 -9.45
N ALA A 17 -7.20 -6.40 -9.66
CA ALA A 17 -7.40 -7.46 -10.63
C ALA A 17 -8.54 -8.42 -10.22
N GLY A 18 -8.84 -8.54 -8.93
CA GLY A 18 -9.92 -9.36 -8.40
C GLY A 18 -11.31 -8.70 -8.43
N THR A 19 -11.46 -7.45 -8.88
CA THR A 19 -12.80 -6.85 -9.03
C THR A 19 -13.51 -7.39 -10.28
N ASN A 20 -14.82 -7.18 -10.37
CA ASN A 20 -15.59 -7.49 -11.57
C ASN A 20 -16.34 -6.23 -12.07
N PRO A 21 -15.92 -5.60 -13.18
CA PRO A 21 -14.79 -5.97 -14.04
C PRO A 21 -13.42 -5.68 -13.38
N PRO A 22 -12.35 -6.41 -13.73
CA PRO A 22 -11.00 -6.13 -13.25
C PRO A 22 -10.53 -4.76 -13.74
N TRP A 23 -9.61 -4.13 -13.01
CA TRP A 23 -9.03 -2.86 -13.41
C TRP A 23 -7.60 -2.70 -12.91
N ASN A 24 -6.90 -1.75 -13.53
CA ASN A 24 -5.53 -1.39 -13.19
C ASN A 24 -5.46 0.07 -12.75
N ILE A 25 -4.62 0.31 -11.74
CA ILE A 25 -4.33 1.66 -11.26
C ILE A 25 -3.28 2.29 -12.15
N ASP A 26 -3.54 3.52 -12.58
CA ASP A 26 -2.56 4.43 -13.12
C ASP A 26 -1.72 5.00 -11.97
N LEU A 27 -0.46 4.58 -11.89
CA LEU A 27 0.43 4.94 -10.78
C LEU A 27 0.67 6.45 -10.69
N ASN A 28 0.75 7.16 -11.82
CA ASN A 28 0.92 8.61 -11.82
C ASN A 28 -0.30 9.31 -11.22
N LYS A 29 -1.50 8.94 -11.70
CA LYS A 29 -2.75 9.49 -11.15
C LYS A 29 -2.95 9.10 -9.70
N PHE A 30 -2.55 7.89 -9.32
CA PHE A 30 -2.64 7.43 -7.94
C PHE A 30 -1.72 8.21 -7.02
N ARG A 31 -0.48 8.50 -7.46
CA ARG A 31 0.44 9.36 -6.70
C ARG A 31 -0.15 10.76 -6.47
N VAL A 32 -0.73 11.35 -7.52
CA VAL A 32 -1.42 12.66 -7.46
C VAL A 32 -2.59 12.60 -6.47
N TYR A 33 -3.44 11.58 -6.57
CA TYR A 33 -4.56 11.35 -5.65
C TYR A 33 -4.11 11.26 -4.18
N LEU A 34 -3.05 10.48 -3.89
CA LEU A 34 -2.49 10.37 -2.54
C LEU A 34 -1.97 11.72 -2.03
N ARG A 35 -1.26 12.47 -2.88
CA ARG A 35 -0.71 13.79 -2.55
C ARG A 35 -1.82 14.80 -2.24
N GLU A 36 -2.84 14.87 -3.09
CA GLU A 36 -3.85 15.93 -3.00
C GLU A 36 -4.93 15.64 -1.97
N LYS A 37 -5.37 14.39 -1.86
CA LYS A 37 -6.46 14.02 -0.94
C LYS A 37 -5.99 13.74 0.47
N TYR A 38 -4.81 13.14 0.62
CA TYR A 38 -4.30 12.66 1.90
C TYR A 38 -2.99 13.34 2.31
N HIS A 39 -2.54 14.38 1.59
CA HIS A 39 -1.31 15.10 1.89
C HIS A 39 -0.08 14.18 2.01
N VAL A 40 -0.02 13.14 1.17
CA VAL A 40 1.07 12.16 1.17
C VAL A 40 2.32 12.77 0.55
N GLU A 41 3.33 13.02 1.39
CA GLU A 41 4.63 13.51 0.97
C GLU A 41 5.50 12.37 0.43
N LYS A 42 5.65 11.28 1.20
CA LYS A 42 6.41 10.08 0.79
C LYS A 42 5.48 8.89 0.68
N ALA A 43 5.59 8.15 -0.42
CA ALA A 43 4.83 6.92 -0.66
C ALA A 43 5.80 5.77 -0.93
N PHE A 44 5.86 4.81 -0.02
CA PHE A 44 6.72 3.63 -0.09
C PHE A 44 5.96 2.48 -0.73
N TYR A 45 6.46 1.98 -1.84
CA TYR A 45 5.85 0.89 -2.60
C TYR A 45 6.65 -0.38 -2.39
N TYR A 46 6.08 -1.34 -1.68
CA TYR A 46 6.76 -2.59 -1.35
C TYR A 46 6.44 -3.65 -2.37
N LEU A 47 7.49 -4.30 -2.88
CA LEU A 47 7.38 -5.47 -3.73
C LEU A 47 8.17 -6.63 -3.11
N GLY A 48 7.53 -7.80 -3.08
CA GLY A 48 8.20 -9.06 -2.76
C GLY A 48 9.16 -9.48 -3.87
N TYR A 49 9.87 -10.60 -3.67
CA TYR A 49 10.77 -11.14 -4.69
C TYR A 49 9.98 -11.46 -5.97
N VAL A 50 10.41 -10.87 -7.08
CA VAL A 50 9.87 -11.16 -8.40
C VAL A 50 10.99 -11.72 -9.26
N GLN A 51 10.68 -12.80 -9.99
CA GLN A 51 11.64 -13.45 -10.88
C GLN A 51 11.97 -12.54 -12.08
N ASP A 52 13.23 -12.58 -12.48
CA ASP A 52 13.83 -11.71 -13.51
C ASP A 52 13.09 -11.75 -14.87
N GLY A 53 12.97 -10.58 -15.51
CA GLY A 53 12.51 -10.43 -16.90
C GLY A 53 12.09 -8.99 -17.26
N LEU A 54 12.13 -8.63 -18.56
CA LEU A 54 11.88 -7.27 -19.08
C LEU A 54 10.58 -6.58 -18.58
N LYS A 55 9.53 -7.36 -18.27
CA LYS A 55 8.27 -6.83 -17.75
C LYS A 55 8.39 -6.27 -16.32
N ILE A 56 9.35 -6.78 -15.54
CA ILE A 56 9.53 -6.35 -14.16
C ILE A 56 10.31 -5.03 -14.06
N GLU A 57 11.32 -4.87 -14.91
CA GLU A 57 12.10 -3.64 -15.01
C GLU A 57 11.19 -2.47 -15.39
N GLN A 58 10.33 -2.66 -16.39
CA GLN A 58 9.31 -1.66 -16.78
C GLN A 58 8.35 -1.31 -15.64
N LEU A 59 7.97 -2.29 -14.80
CA LEU A 59 7.14 -2.02 -13.62
C LEU A 59 7.90 -1.18 -12.58
N TYR A 60 9.16 -1.51 -12.32
CA TYR A 60 10.00 -0.76 -11.37
C TYR A 60 10.20 0.68 -11.84
N GLU A 61 10.55 0.88 -13.11
CA GLU A 61 10.66 2.19 -13.73
C GLU A 61 9.34 2.97 -13.63
N SER A 62 8.21 2.33 -13.93
CA SER A 62 6.88 2.96 -13.81
C SER A 62 6.56 3.41 -12.38
N ILE A 63 6.86 2.58 -11.38
CA ILE A 63 6.68 2.92 -9.96
C ILE A 63 7.56 4.10 -9.55
N GLN A 64 8.84 4.07 -9.92
CA GLN A 64 9.78 5.14 -9.55
C GLN A 64 9.46 6.45 -10.28
N ASN A 65 9.19 6.39 -11.59
CA ASN A 65 8.82 7.56 -12.40
C ASN A 65 7.52 8.21 -11.93
N ALA A 66 6.57 7.42 -11.41
CA ALA A 66 5.36 7.94 -10.78
C ALA A 66 5.62 8.59 -9.41
N GLY A 67 6.86 8.62 -8.90
CA GLY A 67 7.24 9.30 -7.67
C GLY A 67 7.01 8.48 -6.39
N PHE A 68 7.00 7.15 -6.50
CA PHE A 68 7.03 6.24 -5.35
C PHE A 68 8.46 5.86 -4.99
N ILE A 69 8.70 5.65 -3.70
CA ILE A 69 9.94 5.08 -3.18
C ILE A 69 9.77 3.56 -3.23
N LEU A 70 10.40 2.92 -4.22
CA LEU A 70 10.37 1.47 -4.38
C LEU A 70 11.22 0.80 -3.27
N VAL A 71 10.62 -0.12 -2.52
CA VAL A 71 11.27 -0.85 -1.42
C VAL A 71 11.21 -2.35 -1.70
N PHE A 72 12.38 -2.99 -1.74
CA PHE A 72 12.50 -4.43 -1.94
C PHE A 72 12.73 -5.14 -0.62
N ARG A 73 12.13 -6.33 -0.49
CA ARG A 73 12.53 -7.27 0.56
C ARG A 73 13.96 -7.74 0.30
N GLN A 74 14.87 -7.52 1.26
CA GLN A 74 16.20 -8.13 1.20
C GLN A 74 16.07 -9.64 1.37
N HIS A 75 16.30 -10.40 0.30
CA HIS A 75 16.59 -11.82 0.46
C HIS A 75 18.08 -11.98 0.70
N ASN A 76 18.44 -12.58 1.84
CA ASN A 76 19.71 -13.30 1.93
C ASN A 76 19.68 -14.37 0.83
N SER A 77 20.63 -14.28 -0.10
CA SER A 77 20.81 -15.17 -1.25
C SER A 77 20.91 -16.66 -0.89
N ALA A 78 21.03 -16.99 0.40
CA ALA A 78 21.07 -18.36 0.93
C ALA A 78 19.68 -18.97 1.24
N MET A 79 18.59 -18.21 1.26
CA MET A 79 17.22 -18.74 1.46
C MET A 79 16.43 -18.80 0.15
N ILE A 80 16.96 -19.55 -0.82
CA ILE A 80 16.24 -19.97 -2.05
C ILE A 80 15.25 -21.08 -1.67
N GLY A 81 14.37 -20.79 -0.71
CA GLY A 81 13.14 -21.54 -0.53
C GLY A 81 12.12 -20.99 -1.51
N LYS A 82 11.45 -21.86 -2.28
CA LYS A 82 10.37 -21.59 -3.26
C LYS A 82 9.17 -20.76 -2.76
N LYS A 83 9.23 -20.10 -1.60
CA LYS A 83 8.16 -19.25 -1.09
C LYS A 83 8.30 -17.84 -1.66
N LYS A 84 7.32 -17.47 -2.49
CA LYS A 84 6.98 -16.09 -2.86
C LYS A 84 6.94 -15.24 -1.59
N GLY A 85 7.93 -14.37 -1.39
CA GLY A 85 8.08 -13.62 -0.15
C GLY A 85 7.03 -12.52 -0.05
N ASN A 86 6.13 -12.61 0.93
CA ASN A 86 5.28 -11.47 1.34
C ASN A 86 6.15 -10.34 1.93
N VAL A 87 5.61 -9.13 1.97
CA VAL A 87 6.30 -7.91 2.45
C VAL A 87 5.73 -7.40 3.78
N ASP A 88 4.84 -8.18 4.39
CA ASP A 88 3.99 -7.71 5.49
C ASP A 88 4.83 -7.32 6.70
N SER A 89 5.79 -8.17 7.09
CA SER A 89 6.71 -7.88 8.18
C SER A 89 7.61 -6.69 7.87
N ASP A 90 8.04 -6.51 6.62
CA ASP A 90 8.89 -5.39 6.20
C ASP A 90 8.13 -4.05 6.29
N ILE A 91 6.87 -4.02 5.85
CA ILE A 91 5.99 -2.85 5.98
C ILE A 91 5.75 -2.53 7.46
N ILE A 92 5.34 -3.52 8.26
CA ILE A 92 5.07 -3.34 9.68
C ILE A 92 6.31 -2.78 10.37
N PHE A 93 7.47 -3.42 10.18
CA PHE A 93 8.71 -2.98 10.82
C PHE A 93 9.15 -1.60 10.35
N SER A 94 9.01 -1.28 9.07
CA SER A 94 9.35 0.06 8.57
C SER A 94 8.47 1.14 9.17
N ILE A 95 7.16 0.89 9.33
CA ILE A 95 6.25 1.83 9.97
C ILE A 95 6.64 2.03 11.45
N MET A 96 6.83 0.94 12.19
CA MET A 96 7.22 1.00 13.60
C MET A 96 8.56 1.71 13.80
N LYS A 97 9.56 1.39 12.98
CA LYS A 97 10.88 2.06 13.00
C LYS A 97 10.73 3.55 12.74
N ARG A 98 9.85 3.95 11.81
CA ARG A 98 9.66 5.36 11.48
C ARG A 98 8.94 6.11 12.61
N ILE A 99 7.89 5.53 13.19
CA ILE A 99 7.24 6.11 14.38
C ILE A 99 8.24 6.30 15.53
N HIS A 100 9.14 5.34 15.73
CA HIS A 100 10.11 5.40 16.81
C HIS A 100 11.29 6.36 16.56
N LYS A 101 11.74 6.51 15.31
CA LYS A 101 12.98 7.24 14.97
C LYS A 101 12.76 8.59 14.28
N ASP A 102 11.59 8.85 13.73
CA ASP A 102 11.32 9.98 12.84
C ASP A 102 10.07 10.73 13.32
N ASN A 103 10.26 11.96 13.79
CA ASN A 103 9.18 12.84 14.24
C ASN A 103 8.69 13.79 13.13
N ASP A 104 9.23 13.70 11.91
CA ASP A 104 8.94 14.61 10.80
C ASP A 104 7.77 14.10 9.93
N PHE A 105 6.77 13.46 10.53
CA PHE A 105 5.51 13.14 9.83
C PHE A 105 4.34 13.03 10.81
N ASP A 106 3.15 13.31 10.28
CA ASP A 106 1.92 13.37 11.06
C ASP A 106 1.28 11.99 11.18
N LYS A 107 0.86 11.40 10.05
CA LYS A 107 0.10 10.16 10.04
C LYS A 107 0.48 9.21 8.90
N ILE A 108 0.06 7.97 9.08
CA ILE A 108 0.26 6.84 8.17
C ILE A 108 -1.00 6.61 7.34
N ILE A 109 -0.80 6.38 6.04
CA ILE A 109 -1.77 5.76 5.15
C ILE A 109 -1.24 4.37 4.81
N LEU A 110 -2.07 3.34 4.94
CA LEU A 110 -1.74 1.98 4.51
C LEU A 110 -2.61 1.59 3.31
N VAL A 111 -2.04 1.03 2.26
CA VAL A 111 -2.77 0.49 1.11
C VAL A 111 -2.65 -1.02 1.12
N SER A 112 -3.67 -1.68 1.67
CA SER A 112 -3.82 -3.13 1.68
C SER A 112 -5.23 -3.49 2.19
N GLY A 113 -5.75 -4.65 1.76
CA GLY A 113 -6.91 -5.32 2.34
C GLY A 113 -6.55 -6.51 3.24
N ASP A 114 -5.26 -6.79 3.43
CA ASP A 114 -4.80 -7.94 4.20
C ASP A 114 -5.09 -7.80 5.70
N GLY A 115 -5.56 -8.89 6.30
CA GLY A 115 -5.85 -8.98 7.73
C GLY A 115 -4.61 -8.99 8.61
N ASP A 116 -3.45 -9.38 8.05
CA ASP A 116 -2.19 -9.44 8.81
C ASP A 116 -1.73 -8.05 9.30
N TYR A 117 -2.20 -6.97 8.68
CA TYR A 117 -1.97 -5.60 9.14
C TYR A 117 -2.95 -5.13 10.23
N LYS A 118 -3.96 -5.91 10.62
CA LYS A 118 -5.02 -5.44 11.54
C LYS A 118 -4.45 -4.95 12.87
N MET A 119 -3.52 -5.69 13.46
CA MET A 119 -2.87 -5.30 14.73
C MET A 119 -2.13 -3.97 14.60
N LEU A 120 -1.43 -3.75 13.48
CA LEU A 120 -0.77 -2.48 13.21
C LEU A 120 -1.79 -1.35 13.06
N VAL A 121 -2.88 -1.59 12.32
CA VAL A 121 -3.93 -0.60 12.09
C VAL A 121 -4.58 -0.17 13.40
N ASP A 122 -4.89 -1.11 14.29
CA ASP A 122 -5.47 -0.82 15.60
C ASP A 122 -4.52 0.02 16.45
N PHE A 123 -3.26 -0.40 16.53
CA PHE A 123 -2.21 0.35 17.23
C PHE A 123 -2.07 1.78 16.70
N LEU A 124 -2.08 1.97 15.37
CA LEU A 124 -1.99 3.31 14.77
C LEU A 124 -3.22 4.17 15.07
N ILE A 125 -4.41 3.58 15.24
CA ILE A 125 -5.62 4.31 15.65
C ILE A 125 -5.49 4.77 17.10
N GLU A 126 -5.08 3.86 17.99
CA GLU A 126 -4.88 4.13 19.42
C GLU A 126 -3.85 5.24 19.65
N GLU A 127 -2.77 5.25 18.87
CA GLU A 127 -1.71 6.27 18.92
C GLU A 127 -2.06 7.56 18.16
N TYR A 128 -3.25 7.67 17.58
CA TYR A 128 -3.65 8.79 16.70
C TYR A 128 -2.73 9.01 15.48
N ARG A 129 -2.02 7.97 15.06
CA ARG A 129 -1.07 7.95 13.94
C ARG A 129 -1.65 7.41 12.63
N LEU A 130 -2.87 6.87 12.61
CA LEU A 130 -3.54 6.45 11.37
C LEU A 130 -4.33 7.60 10.74
N GLU A 131 -4.11 7.83 9.44
CA GLU A 131 -5.00 8.68 8.63
C GLU A 131 -6.04 7.84 7.89
N LYS A 132 -5.59 6.79 7.17
CA LYS A 132 -6.48 5.91 6.42
C LYS A 132 -5.85 4.55 6.13
N ILE A 133 -6.64 3.49 6.15
CA ILE A 133 -6.39 2.29 5.35
C ILE A 133 -7.20 2.36 4.04
N LEU A 134 -6.51 2.24 2.90
CA LEU A 134 -7.11 2.27 1.58
C LEU A 134 -7.24 0.84 1.07
N PHE A 135 -8.47 0.35 1.02
CA PHE A 135 -8.77 -0.98 0.53
C PHE A 135 -8.83 -0.99 -1.00
N PRO A 136 -8.03 -1.81 -1.70
CA PRO A 136 -8.07 -1.89 -3.15
C PRO A 136 -9.43 -2.37 -3.70
N ASN A 137 -10.13 -3.20 -2.91
CA ASN A 137 -11.36 -3.87 -3.31
C ASN A 137 -12.28 -4.09 -2.12
N LYS A 138 -13.51 -3.58 -2.20
CA LYS A 138 -14.51 -3.66 -1.13
C LYS A 138 -14.88 -5.09 -0.74
N LYS A 139 -14.83 -6.05 -1.68
CA LYS A 139 -15.23 -7.44 -1.46
C LYS A 139 -14.12 -8.31 -0.85
N PHE A 140 -12.85 -7.93 -1.05
CA PHE A 140 -11.70 -8.77 -0.70
C PHE A 140 -10.90 -8.25 0.51
N ARG A 141 -11.40 -7.23 1.21
CA ARG A 141 -10.82 -6.85 2.50
C ARG A 141 -11.09 -7.93 3.55
N SER A 142 -10.13 -8.14 4.45
CA SER A 142 -10.29 -9.06 5.57
C SER A 142 -11.52 -8.73 6.42
N SER A 143 -12.22 -9.76 6.87
CA SER A 143 -13.38 -9.65 7.77
C SER A 143 -13.03 -9.01 9.12
N LEU A 144 -11.74 -9.04 9.51
CA LEU A 144 -11.21 -8.37 10.70
C LEU A 144 -11.48 -6.86 10.68
N TYR A 145 -11.55 -6.25 9.50
CA TYR A 145 -11.84 -4.82 9.37
C TYR A 145 -13.33 -4.49 9.50
N LYS A 146 -14.24 -5.44 9.78
CA LYS A 146 -15.68 -5.13 9.93
C LYS A 146 -15.96 -4.12 11.04
N GLN A 147 -15.11 -4.08 12.07
CA GLN A 147 -15.27 -3.21 13.24
C GLN A 147 -14.53 -1.87 13.11
N ILE A 148 -13.77 -1.64 12.04
CA ILE A 148 -13.03 -0.39 11.87
C ILE A 148 -13.99 0.77 11.56
N GLY A 149 -13.83 1.89 12.27
CA GLY A 149 -14.70 3.06 12.10
C GLY A 149 -14.60 3.66 10.69
N ALA A 150 -15.73 4.17 10.18
CA ALA A 150 -15.81 4.83 8.87
C ALA A 150 -14.75 5.93 8.62
N PRO A 151 -14.31 6.72 9.62
CA PRO A 151 -13.24 7.69 9.41
C PRO A 151 -11.88 7.09 9.05
N TYR A 152 -11.63 5.81 9.33
CA TYR A 152 -10.30 5.22 9.21
C TYR A 152 -10.06 4.43 7.93
N PHE A 153 -11.07 4.26 7.07
CA PHE A 153 -10.88 3.55 5.81
C PHE A 153 -11.52 4.24 4.60
N ALA A 154 -11.06 3.89 3.42
CA ALA A 154 -11.71 4.22 2.15
C ALA A 154 -11.48 3.10 1.13
N TYR A 155 -12.32 3.04 0.10
CA TYR A 155 -12.20 2.06 -0.98
C TYR A 155 -11.62 2.72 -2.24
N LEU A 156 -10.66 2.06 -2.88
CA LEU A 156 -10.10 2.51 -4.15
C LEU A 156 -10.99 2.16 -5.34
N ASP A 157 -11.83 1.12 -5.20
CA ASP A 157 -12.81 0.69 -6.19
C ASP A 157 -14.14 1.47 -6.12
N ASP A 158 -14.26 2.46 -5.24
CA ASP A 158 -15.36 3.43 -5.28
C ASP A 158 -15.37 4.18 -6.61
N LYS A 159 -16.55 4.34 -7.22
CA LYS A 159 -16.72 4.87 -8.58
C LYS A 159 -15.97 6.19 -8.83
N ASP A 160 -16.05 7.12 -7.88
CA ASP A 160 -15.39 8.43 -8.00
C ASP A 160 -13.88 8.37 -7.83
N VAL A 161 -13.39 7.44 -6.99
CA VAL A 161 -11.95 7.22 -6.81
C VAL A 161 -11.40 6.54 -8.06
N LYS A 162 -12.02 5.44 -8.49
CA LYS A 162 -11.64 4.67 -9.69
C LYS A 162 -11.60 5.55 -10.93
N ARG A 163 -12.57 6.44 -11.14
CA ARG A 163 -12.56 7.41 -12.24
C ARG A 163 -11.31 8.32 -12.25
N LYS A 164 -10.77 8.65 -11.08
CA LYS A 164 -9.59 9.51 -10.95
C LYS A 164 -8.28 8.76 -11.16
N ILE A 165 -8.21 7.48 -10.80
CA ILE A 165 -6.93 6.76 -10.69
C ILE A 165 -6.82 5.51 -11.57
N ALA A 166 -7.85 5.14 -12.34
CA ALA A 166 -7.75 4.02 -13.27
C ALA A 166 -6.93 4.38 -14.53
N HIS A 167 -6.24 3.38 -15.08
CA HIS A 167 -5.83 3.40 -16.48
C HIS A 167 -7.08 3.39 -17.35
N ILE A 168 -7.17 4.34 -18.28
CA ILE A 168 -8.24 4.47 -19.28
C ILE A 168 -7.80 3.70 -20.53
#